data_AF-A0A932GGK7-F1
#
_entry.id   AF-A0A932GGK7-F1
#
_cell.length_a   1.000
_cell.length_b   1.000
_cell.length_c   1.000
_cell.angle_alpha   90.00
_cell.angle_beta   90.00
_cell.angle_gamma   90.00
#
_symmetry.space_group_name_H-M   'P 1'
#
loop_
_entity.id
_entity.type
_entity.pdbx_description
1 polymer ?
#
loop_
_entity_poly.entity_id
_entity_poly.type
_entity_poly.pdbx_seq_one_letter_code
_entity_poly.pdbx_strand_id
1 'polypeptide(L)' 'MHEAKAIASEGYYQACNYAHMVFAGPGTDYGHPLMAHSVLAHTLYQYLGTPWHHKRSMMDLLYPISPKHALR' A
#
# COMPACT_ATOMS: atom_id res chain seq x y z
N MET A 1 14.39 4.06 -1.82
CA MET A 1 13.41 3.97 -0.71
C MET A 1 12.15 3.23 -1.16
N HIS A 2 12.18 1.89 -1.27
CA HIS A 2 11.03 1.10 -1.70
C HIS A 2 10.21 0.55 -0.52
N GLU A 3 10.89 0.17 0.56
CA GLU A 3 10.28 -0.40 1.76
C GLU A 3 9.33 0.57 2.46
N ALA A 4 9.83 1.73 2.87
CA ALA A 4 9.01 2.75 3.53
C ALA A 4 7.78 3.15 2.68
N LYS A 5 7.92 3.15 1.35
CA LYS A 5 6.86 3.51 0.42
C LYS A 5 5.79 2.41 0.32
N ALA A 6 6.22 1.15 0.22
CA ALA A 6 5.32 0.00 0.25
C ALA A 6 4.53 -0.04 1.57
N ILE A 7 5.22 0.10 2.71
CA ILE A 7 4.60 0.07 4.04
C ILE A 7 3.61 1.21 4.22
N ALA A 8 3.98 2.45 3.85
CA ALA A 8 3.10 3.60 3.98
C ALA A 8 1.84 3.45 3.11
N SER A 9 2.00 3.03 1.85
CA SER A 9 0.87 2.86 0.92
C SER A 9 -0.11 1.76 1.36
N GLU A 10 0.38 0.59 1.80
CA GLU A 10 -0.48 -0.50 2.25
C GLU A 10 -1.04 -0.27 3.65
N GLY A 11 -0.20 0.20 4.58
CA GLY A 11 -0.59 0.42 5.96
C GLY A 11 -1.68 1.48 6.08
N TYR A 12 -1.56 2.59 5.33
CA TYR A 12 -2.57 3.63 5.35
C TYR A 12 -3.90 3.17 4.72
N TYR A 13 -3.83 2.40 3.63
CA TYR A 13 -5.00 1.77 3.01
C TYR A 13 -5.74 0.82 3.96
N GLN A 14 -5.00 -0.09 4.58
CA GLN A 14 -5.57 -1.07 5.51
C GLN A 14 -6.12 -0.40 6.78
N ALA A 15 -5.42 0.59 7.33
CA ALA A 15 -5.86 1.32 8.52
C ALA A 15 -7.21 2.01 8.29
N CYS A 16 -7.40 2.67 7.15
CA CYS A 16 -8.70 3.28 6.80
C CYS A 16 -9.79 2.21 6.68
N ASN A 17 -9.50 1.08 6.05
CA ASN A 17 -10.47 -0.02 5.89
C ASN A 17 -10.86 -0.65 7.24
N TYR A 18 -9.91 -0.87 8.14
CA TYR A 18 -10.20 -1.37 9.49
C TYR A 18 -10.97 -0.36 10.33
N ALA A 19 -10.64 0.92 10.23
CA ALA A 19 -11.41 1.97 10.89
C ALA A 19 -12.86 1.99 10.39
N HIS A 20 -13.12 1.77 9.10
CA HIS A 20 -14.48 1.63 8.58
C HIS A 20 -15.24 0.46 9.20
N MET A 21 -14.56 -0.63 9.56
CA MET A 21 -15.20 -1.76 10.25
C MET A 21 -15.54 -1.43 11.71
N VAL A 22 -14.77 -0.56 12.37
CA VAL A 22 -15.03 -0.11 13.75
C VAL A 22 -16.17 0.90 13.78
N PHE A 23 -16.13 1.88 12.89
CA PHE A 23 -17.14 2.94 12.84
C PHE A 23 -18.41 2.52 12.06
N ALA A 24 -18.34 1.50 11.22
CA ALA A 24 -19.43 0.99 10.38
C ALA A 24 -20.18 2.11 9.64
N GLY A 25 -21.46 2.34 10.00
CA GLY A 25 -22.34 3.33 9.35
C GLY A 25 -21.79 4.75 9.37
N PRO A 26 -21.54 5.35 10.55
CA PRO A 26 -20.89 6.66 10.67
C PRO A 26 -19.56 6.78 9.91
N GLY A 27 -18.82 5.69 9.79
CA GLY A 27 -17.57 5.64 9.03
C GLY A 27 -17.75 6.03 7.56
N THR A 28 -18.88 5.65 6.97
CA THR A 28 -19.23 5.86 5.55
C THR A 28 -19.91 7.19 5.24
N ASP A 29 -20.25 7.98 6.26
CA ASP A 29 -20.87 9.29 6.06
C ASP A 29 -19.84 10.34 5.61
N TYR A 30 -20.23 11.20 4.67
CA TYR A 30 -19.37 12.28 4.16
C TYR A 30 -19.06 13.34 5.21
N GLY A 31 -19.88 13.44 6.27
CA GLY A 31 -19.60 14.29 7.43
C GLY A 31 -18.50 13.75 8.35
N HIS A 32 -18.15 12.47 8.23
CA HIS A 32 -17.14 11.85 9.07
C HIS A 32 -15.76 11.93 8.40
N PRO A 33 -14.70 12.33 9.14
CA PRO A 33 -13.37 12.55 8.55
C PRO A 33 -12.78 11.29 7.90
N LEU A 34 -13.24 10.10 8.30
CA LEU A 34 -12.77 8.83 7.76
C LEU A 34 -13.03 8.68 6.26
N MET A 35 -14.12 9.24 5.74
CA MET A 35 -14.41 9.21 4.30
C MET A 35 -13.35 9.96 3.50
N ALA A 36 -12.94 11.14 3.96
CA ALA A 36 -11.87 11.90 3.32
C ALA A 36 -10.52 11.15 3.37
N HIS A 37 -10.22 10.52 4.51
CA HIS A 37 -9.00 9.72 4.66
C HIS A 37 -8.99 8.48 3.77
N SER A 38 -10.12 7.80 3.57
CA SER A 38 -10.24 6.67 2.65
C SER A 38 -10.03 7.08 1.20
N VAL A 39 -10.68 8.15 0.72
CA VAL A 39 -10.46 8.64 -0.65
C VAL A 39 -8.98 9.00 -0.85
N LEU A 40 -8.38 9.68 0.13
CA LEU A 40 -6.96 10.00 0.10
C LEU A 40 -6.08 8.73 0.13
N ALA A 41 -6.45 7.69 0.87
CA ALA A 41 -5.72 6.43 0.89
C ALA A 41 -5.70 5.74 -0.48
N HIS A 42 -6.84 5.69 -1.17
CA HIS A 42 -6.95 5.11 -2.51
C HIS A 42 -6.15 5.91 -3.56
N THR A 43 -6.14 7.24 -3.48
CA THR A 43 -5.34 8.08 -4.40
C THR A 43 -3.84 7.90 -4.16
N LEU A 44 -3.39 7.97 -2.90
CA LEU A 44 -1.98 7.79 -2.55
C LEU A 44 -1.46 6.40 -2.89
N TYR A 45 -2.28 5.35 -2.77
CA TYR A 45 -1.90 3.99 -3.15
C TYR A 45 -1.42 3.89 -4.61
N GLN A 46 -1.99 4.69 -5.51
CA GLN A 46 -1.56 4.75 -6.92
C GLN A 46 -0.42 5.74 -7.13
N TYR A 47 -0.50 6.95 -6.55
CA TYR A 47 0.51 8.00 -6.75
C TYR A 47 1.87 7.67 -6.17
N LEU A 48 1.92 6.91 -5.06
CA LEU A 48 3.20 6.48 -4.50
C LEU A 48 3.83 5.36 -5.33
N GLY A 49 3.10 4.74 -6.24
CA GLY A 49 3.49 3.53 -6.96
C GLY A 49 2.84 2.31 -6.33
N THR A 50 2.48 1.31 -7.14
CA THR A 50 1.82 0.11 -6.62
C THR A 50 2.75 -0.59 -5.62
N PRO A 51 2.28 -0.96 -4.41
CA PRO A 51 3.14 -1.58 -3.40
C PRO A 51 3.76 -2.88 -3.90
N TRP A 52 3.05 -3.58 -4.79
CA TRP A 52 3.56 -4.75 -5.47
C TRP A 52 4.84 -4.46 -6.26
N HIS A 53 4.90 -3.35 -7.00
CA HIS A 53 6.10 -2.94 -7.73
C HIS A 53 7.26 -2.66 -6.79
N HIS A 54 7.01 -1.96 -5.66
CA HIS A 54 8.05 -1.70 -4.66
C HIS A 54 8.56 -2.97 -3.97
N LYS A 55 7.66 -3.91 -3.64
CA LYS A 55 8.03 -5.22 -3.09
C LYS A 55 8.84 -6.05 -4.09
N ARG A 56 8.48 -6.01 -5.37
CA ARG A 56 9.22 -6.70 -6.43
C ARG A 56 10.63 -6.14 -6.59
N SER A 57 10.78 -4.81 -6.66
CA SER A 57 12.10 -4.18 -6.70
C SER A 57 12.94 -4.46 -5.46
N MET A 58 12.33 -4.54 -4.28
CA MET A 58 13.04 -5.00 -3.06
C MET A 58 13.50 -6.44 -3.16
N MET A 59 12.67 -7.34 -3.69
CA MET A 59 13.00 -8.75 -3.87
C MET A 59 14.18 -8.92 -4.84
N ASP A 60 14.17 -8.20 -5.96
CA ASP A 60 15.24 -8.25 -6.96
C ASP A 60 16.58 -7.72 -6.39
N LEU A 61 16.54 -6.75 -5.47
CA LEU A 61 17.71 -6.24 -4.76
C LEU A 61 18.23 -7.20 -3.68
N LEU A 62 17.33 -7.84 -2.92
CA LEU A 62 17.69 -8.72 -1.81
C LEU A 62 18.13 -10.11 -2.29
N TYR A 63 17.51 -10.61 -3.36
CA TYR A 63 17.80 -11.89 -4.00
C TYR A 63 18.14 -11.68 -5.47
N PRO A 64 19.31 -11.10 -5.78
CA PRO A 64 19.75 -10.99 -7.16
C PRO A 64 19.87 -12.41 -7.72
N ILE A 65 19.15 -12.70 -8.80
CA ILE A 65 19.27 -13.97 -9.52
C ILE A 65 20.74 -14.12 -9.88
N SER A 66 21.42 -15.08 -9.26
CA SER A 66 22.82 -15.35 -9.54
C SER A 66 22.97 -15.69 -11.03
N PRO A 67 23.94 -15.09 -11.76
CA PRO A 67 24.13 -15.34 -13.19
C PRO A 67 24.40 -16.81 -13.54
N LYS A 68 24.66 -17.66 -12.54
CA LYS A 68 24.87 -19.10 -12.68
C LYS A 68 23.61 -19.88 -13.09
N HIS A 69 22.42 -19.30 -12.96
CA HIS A 69 21.14 -19.97 -13.26
C HIS A 69 20.35 -19.31 -14.41
N ALA A 70 20.89 -18.28 -15.06
CA ALA A 70 20.20 -17.56 -16.13
C ALA A 70 20.37 -18.20 -17.53
N LEU A 71 21.16 -19.28 -17.65
CA LEU A 71 21.49 -19.97 -18.91
C LEU A 71 21.27 -21.50 -18.82
N ARG A 72 20.26 -21.97 -18.11
CA ARG A 72 19.83 -23.38 -18.16
C ARG A 72 18.33 -23.50 -18.38
#